data_AF-A0AAU0KJ14-F1
#
_entry.id   AF-A0AAU0KJ14-F1
#
_cell.length_a   1.000
_cell.length_b   1.000
_cell.length_c   1.000
_cell.angle_alpha   90.00
_cell.angle_beta   90.00
_cell.angle_gamma   90.00
#
_symmetry.space_group_name_H-M   'P 1'
#
loop_
_entity.id
_entity.type
_entity.pdbx_description
1 polymer ?
#
loop_
_entity_poly.entity_id
_entity_poly.type
_entity_poly.pdbx_seq_one_letter_code
_entity_poly.pdbx_strand_id
1 'polypeptide(L)'
;MKNMTYMLLATTTAIIFSFSPLALAEESPGLVRVDIRDVAKNIAKNINVDVSRIPDTVEIPPGVATGVCQVKAETLSAVQQGHSACAAKMTTPDLDRIIYRRIKGETR
;
A
#
# COMPACT_ATOMS: atom_id res chain seq x y z
N MET A 1 -0.19 46.01 58.52
CA MET A 1 -1.18 45.09 59.14
C MET A 1 -2.54 45.31 58.49
N LYS A 2 -2.96 44.41 57.59
CA LYS A 2 -4.36 44.03 57.33
C LYS A 2 -4.39 42.91 56.28
N ASN A 3 -4.24 41.71 56.83
CA ASN A 3 -4.85 40.47 56.37
C ASN A 3 -6.36 40.64 56.21
N MET A 4 -6.91 40.42 55.01
CA MET A 4 -8.33 40.11 54.87
C MET A 4 -8.58 39.19 53.68
N THR A 5 -8.74 37.92 54.04
CA THR A 5 -9.28 36.82 53.27
C THR A 5 -10.72 37.15 52.84
N TYR A 6 -11.03 37.06 51.55
CA TYR A 6 -12.39 36.92 51.07
C TYR A 6 -12.50 35.75 50.08
N MET A 7 -13.49 34.93 50.41
CA MET A 7 -14.02 33.74 49.76
C MET A 7 -14.17 33.80 48.23
N LEU A 8 -13.82 32.67 47.60
CA LEU A 8 -14.66 31.89 46.67
C LEU A 8 -15.70 32.67 45.85
N LEU A 9 -15.47 32.75 44.53
CA LEU A 9 -16.52 32.46 43.56
C LEU A 9 -15.91 31.75 42.34
N ALA A 10 -16.36 30.52 42.12
CA ALA A 10 -16.08 29.72 40.95
C ALA A 10 -16.75 30.32 39.72
N THR A 11 -16.08 30.29 38.55
CA THR A 11 -16.68 29.83 37.29
C THR A 11 -15.58 29.43 36.32
N THR A 12 -15.51 28.12 36.15
CA THR A 12 -14.91 27.34 35.08
C THR A 12 -15.10 27.93 33.68
N THR A 13 -14.01 27.98 32.90
CA THR A 13 -13.93 27.34 31.57
C THR A 13 -12.47 27.34 31.14
N ALA A 14 -11.73 26.30 31.50
CA ALA A 14 -10.53 25.95 30.77
C ALA A 14 -11.01 25.36 29.44
N ILE A 15 -10.91 26.12 28.35
CA ILE A 15 -11.05 25.56 27.00
C ILE A 15 -9.77 24.75 26.77
N ILE A 16 -9.81 23.48 27.19
CA ILE A 16 -8.82 22.50 26.76
C ILE A 16 -9.10 22.31 25.28
N PHE A 17 -8.32 22.99 24.43
CA PHE A 17 -8.34 22.74 23.00
C PHE A 17 -7.70 21.36 22.79
N SER A 18 -8.50 20.32 22.98
CA SER A 18 -8.17 18.96 22.61
C SER A 18 -8.04 18.93 21.09
N PHE A 19 -6.83 19.20 20.61
CA PHE A 19 -6.37 18.77 19.29
C PHE A 19 -6.40 17.25 19.30
N SER A 20 -7.56 16.68 18.98
CA SER A 20 -7.58 15.34 18.43
C SER A 20 -6.75 15.39 17.15
N PRO A 21 -5.68 14.58 16.99
CA PRO A 21 -5.09 14.45 15.69
C PRO A 21 -6.19 13.93 14.77
N LEU A 22 -6.57 14.74 13.79
CA LEU A 22 -7.22 14.25 12.58
C LEU A 22 -6.28 13.18 12.06
N ALA A 23 -6.59 11.91 12.34
CA ALA A 23 -6.07 10.81 11.57
C ALA A 23 -6.61 11.04 10.17
N LEU A 24 -5.83 11.76 9.36
CA LEU A 24 -5.89 11.60 7.92
C LEU A 24 -5.70 10.10 7.75
N ALA A 25 -6.78 9.39 7.44
CA ALA A 25 -6.67 8.15 6.73
C ALA A 25 -6.00 8.53 5.42
N GLU A 26 -4.67 8.62 5.45
CA GLU A 26 -3.84 8.57 4.28
C GLU A 26 -4.26 7.26 3.65
N GLU A 27 -5.12 7.34 2.63
CA GLU A 27 -5.35 6.27 1.67
C GLU A 27 -4.02 6.07 0.97
N SER A 28 -3.08 5.46 1.70
CA SER A 28 -1.85 4.96 1.14
C SER A 28 -2.32 4.05 0.03
N PRO A 29 -1.96 4.30 -1.24
CA PRO A 29 -2.39 3.45 -2.33
C PRO A 29 -1.85 2.05 -2.02
N GLY A 30 -2.73 1.21 -1.48
CA GLY A 30 -2.37 -0.08 -0.95
C GLY A 30 -1.69 -0.90 -2.04
N LEU A 31 -0.73 -1.74 -1.66
CA LEU A 31 -0.16 -2.67 -2.61
C LEU A 31 -1.28 -3.59 -3.13
N VAL A 32 -1.30 -3.76 -4.44
CA VAL A 32 -2.29 -4.54 -5.16
C VAL A 32 -1.68 -5.89 -5.49
N ARG A 33 -2.36 -6.97 -5.09
CA ARG A 33 -1.94 -8.33 -5.45
C ARG A 33 -2.28 -8.61 -6.91
N VAL A 34 -1.28 -8.93 -7.71
CA VAL A 34 -1.42 -9.23 -9.14
C VAL A 34 -0.99 -10.66 -9.41
N ASP A 35 -1.81 -11.41 -10.14
CA ASP A 35 -1.45 -12.72 -10.68
C ASP A 35 -0.57 -12.51 -11.92
N ILE A 36 0.62 -13.09 -11.91
CA ILE A 36 1.61 -12.96 -12.99
C ILE A 36 1.89 -14.28 -13.71
N ARG A 37 1.10 -15.33 -13.47
CA ARG A 37 1.32 -16.67 -14.04
C ARG A 37 1.32 -16.67 -15.56
N ASP A 38 0.41 -15.91 -16.18
CA ASP A 38 0.30 -15.76 -17.65
C ASP A 38 1.58 -15.15 -18.27
N VAL A 39 2.28 -14.29 -17.52
CA VAL A 39 3.45 -13.54 -18.00
C VAL A 39 4.77 -14.02 -17.38
N ALA A 40 4.73 -14.97 -16.46
CA ALA A 40 5.89 -15.46 -15.69
C ALA A 40 7.04 -15.93 -16.59
N LYS A 41 6.73 -16.63 -17.69
CA LYS A 41 7.74 -17.08 -18.67
C LYS A 41 8.46 -15.91 -19.35
N ASN A 42 7.74 -14.83 -19.66
CA ASN A 42 8.32 -13.65 -20.29
C ASN A 42 9.19 -12.88 -19.29
N ILE A 43 8.71 -12.74 -18.05
CA ILE A 43 9.46 -12.09 -16.96
C ILE A 43 10.77 -12.85 -16.73
N ALA A 44 10.69 -14.18 -16.55
CA ALA A 44 11.85 -15.04 -16.36
C ALA A 44 12.91 -14.86 -17.46
N LYS A 45 12.47 -14.77 -18.72
CA LYS A 45 13.34 -14.47 -19.86
C LYS A 45 13.96 -13.08 -19.76
N ASN A 46 13.18 -12.06 -19.41
CA ASN A 46 13.65 -10.67 -19.34
C ASN A 46 14.71 -10.47 -18.25
N ILE A 47 14.55 -11.12 -17.09
CA ILE A 47 15.48 -11.00 -15.96
C ILE A 47 16.51 -12.14 -15.87
N ASN A 48 16.52 -13.04 -16.87
CA ASN A 48 17.41 -14.19 -16.98
C ASN A 48 17.44 -15.07 -15.70
N VAL A 49 16.26 -15.48 -15.23
CA VAL A 49 16.09 -16.41 -14.10
C VAL A 49 15.22 -17.59 -14.49
N ASP A 50 15.28 -18.68 -13.70
CA ASP A 50 14.40 -19.83 -13.89
C ASP A 50 12.95 -19.46 -13.57
N VAL A 51 11.99 -19.94 -14.39
CA VAL A 51 10.55 -19.69 -14.22
C VAL A 51 10.05 -20.18 -12.86
N SER A 52 10.64 -21.25 -12.33
CA SER A 52 10.29 -21.83 -11.02
C SER A 52 10.64 -20.91 -9.85
N ARG A 53 11.45 -19.86 -10.08
CA ARG A 53 11.76 -18.83 -9.08
C ARG A 53 10.80 -17.64 -9.14
N ILE A 54 10.00 -17.54 -10.20
CA ILE A 54 9.02 -16.47 -10.32
C ILE A 54 7.82 -16.82 -9.43
N PRO A 55 7.38 -15.93 -8.53
CA PRO A 55 6.18 -16.17 -7.74
C PRO A 55 4.93 -16.15 -8.63
N ASP A 56 3.89 -16.90 -8.26
CA ASP A 56 2.62 -16.86 -8.99
C ASP A 56 1.90 -15.51 -8.85
N THR A 57 2.05 -14.87 -7.68
CA THR A 57 1.43 -13.57 -7.38
C THR A 57 2.44 -12.63 -6.76
N VAL A 58 2.31 -11.33 -7.05
CA VAL A 58 3.17 -10.28 -6.49
C VAL A 58 2.34 -9.08 -6.06
N GLU A 59 2.74 -8.42 -4.98
CA GLU A 59 2.12 -7.20 -4.48
C GLU A 59 2.87 -5.99 -5.03
N ILE A 60 2.19 -5.18 -5.85
CA ILE A 60 2.79 -4.05 -6.56
C ILE A 60 1.93 -2.79 -6.43
N PRO A 61 2.51 -1.59 -6.62
CA PRO A 61 1.72 -0.36 -6.59
C PRO A 61 0.62 -0.35 -7.65
N PRO A 62 -0.55 0.25 -7.37
CA PRO A 62 -1.68 0.26 -8.29
C PRO A 62 -1.34 0.89 -9.65
N GLY A 63 -0.46 1.90 -9.68
CA GLY A 63 -0.01 2.53 -10.93
C GLY A 63 0.76 1.59 -11.87
N VAL A 64 1.47 0.59 -11.33
CA VAL A 64 2.11 -0.46 -12.14
C VAL A 64 1.09 -1.54 -12.51
N ALA A 65 0.20 -1.89 -11.57
CA ALA A 65 -0.84 -2.89 -11.76
C ALA A 65 -1.82 -2.55 -12.90
N THR A 66 -2.27 -1.30 -13.01
CA THR A 66 -3.16 -0.86 -14.10
C THR A 66 -2.53 -1.06 -15.48
N GLY A 67 -1.24 -0.73 -15.61
CA GLY A 67 -0.50 -0.88 -16.86
C GLY A 67 -0.32 -2.34 -17.28
N VAL A 68 0.05 -3.21 -16.35
CA VAL A 68 0.31 -4.64 -16.66
C VAL A 68 -0.97 -5.44 -16.85
N CYS A 69 -2.04 -5.10 -16.13
CA CYS A 69 -3.32 -5.79 -16.20
C CYS A 69 -4.27 -5.21 -17.26
N GLN A 70 -3.97 -4.05 -17.82
CA GLN A 70 -4.85 -3.31 -18.75
C GLN A 70 -6.24 -3.04 -18.15
N VAL A 71 -6.30 -2.78 -16.84
CA VAL A 71 -7.53 -2.46 -16.11
C VAL A 71 -7.48 -1.03 -15.58
N LYS A 72 -8.65 -0.47 -15.26
CA LYS A 72 -8.74 0.87 -14.68
C LYS A 72 -8.40 0.84 -13.20
N ALA A 73 -7.84 1.95 -12.68
CA ALA A 73 -7.47 2.07 -11.27
C ALA A 73 -8.67 1.83 -10.35
N GLU A 74 -9.85 2.31 -10.75
CA GLU A 74 -11.11 2.14 -9.99
C GLU A 74 -11.47 0.67 -9.74
N THR A 75 -11.04 -0.25 -10.60
CA THR A 75 -11.31 -1.70 -10.45
C THR A 75 -10.36 -2.40 -9.49
N LEU A 76 -9.20 -1.81 -9.20
CA LEU A 76 -8.19 -2.39 -8.31
C LEU A 76 -8.52 -2.15 -6.83
N SER A 77 -9.14 -1.01 -6.51
CA SER A 77 -9.50 -0.64 -5.14
C SER A 77 -10.56 -1.56 -4.51
N ALA A 78 -11.35 -2.26 -5.33
CA ALA A 78 -12.42 -3.15 -4.88
C ALA A 78 -11.92 -4.54 -4.43
N VAL A 79 -10.68 -4.93 -4.75
CA VAL A 79 -10.16 -6.28 -4.49
C VAL A 79 -9.22 -6.28 -3.29
N GLN A 80 -9.77 -5.96 -2.12
CA GLN A 80 -9.06 -5.86 -0.83
C GLN A 80 -9.28 -7.09 0.08
N GLN A 81 -9.59 -8.27 -0.47
CA GLN A 81 -9.93 -9.47 0.33
C GLN A 81 -9.34 -10.78 -0.20
N GLY A 82 -8.01 -10.91 -0.12
CA GLY A 82 -7.31 -12.20 -0.22
C GLY A 82 -7.21 -12.83 -1.62
N HIS A 83 -7.72 -12.16 -2.66
CA HIS A 83 -7.64 -12.59 -4.05
C HIS A 83 -6.77 -11.64 -4.87
N SER A 84 -6.17 -12.13 -5.96
CA SER A 84 -5.47 -11.28 -6.92
C SER A 84 -6.45 -10.29 -7.54
N ALA A 85 -6.14 -9.00 -7.46
CA ALA A 85 -6.94 -7.91 -8.03
C ALA A 85 -7.04 -7.97 -9.55
N CYS A 86 -6.00 -8.48 -10.20
CA CYS A 86 -6.00 -8.68 -11.64
C CYS A 86 -4.92 -9.69 -12.05
N ALA A 87 -5.07 -10.24 -13.26
CA ALA A 87 -4.05 -11.02 -13.92
C ALA A 87 -3.28 -10.13 -14.92
N ALA A 88 -1.95 -10.12 -14.81
CA ALA A 88 -1.09 -9.38 -15.72
C ALA A 88 -1.17 -9.97 -17.14
N LYS A 89 -1.40 -9.10 -18.12
CA LYS A 89 -1.49 -9.42 -19.55
C LYS A 89 -0.23 -9.08 -20.31
N MET A 90 0.64 -8.25 -19.74
CA MET A 90 1.93 -7.90 -20.31
C MET A 90 2.99 -7.66 -19.25
N THR A 91 4.24 -7.75 -19.67
CA THR A 91 5.42 -7.43 -18.86
C THR A 91 5.82 -5.98 -19.07
N THR A 92 6.20 -5.29 -18.00
CA THR A 92 6.81 -3.96 -18.06
C THR A 92 8.17 -3.97 -17.35
N PRO A 93 9.10 -3.07 -17.72
CA PRO A 93 10.40 -2.98 -17.04
C PRO A 93 10.28 -2.74 -15.53
N ASP A 94 9.22 -2.05 -15.09
CA ASP A 94 8.94 -1.83 -13.67
C ASP A 94 8.52 -3.13 -12.97
N LEU A 95 7.64 -3.92 -13.59
CA LEU A 95 7.24 -5.23 -13.08
C LEU A 95 8.45 -6.17 -12.96
N ASP A 96 9.27 -6.23 -14.01
CA ASP A 96 10.48 -7.05 -14.05
C ASP A 96 11.45 -6.68 -12.92
N ARG A 97 11.64 -5.39 -12.67
CA ARG A 97 12.49 -4.88 -11.58
C ARG A 97 11.95 -5.26 -10.21
N ILE A 98 10.64 -5.15 -10.00
CA ILE A 98 9.99 -5.49 -8.72
C ILE A 98 10.17 -6.98 -8.44
N ILE A 99 9.91 -7.84 -9.43
CA ILE A 99 10.04 -9.29 -9.29
C ILE A 99 11.49 -9.69 -9.06
N TYR A 100 12.44 -9.10 -9.81
CA TYR A 100 13.86 -9.34 -9.58
C TYR A 100 14.27 -9.02 -8.14
N ARG A 101 13.82 -7.87 -7.61
CA ARG A 101 14.09 -7.48 -6.23
C ARG A 101 13.43 -8.44 -5.23
N ARG A 102 12.20 -8.90 -5.51
CA ARG A 102 11.48 -9.85 -4.67
C ARG A 102 12.25 -11.16 -4.52
N ILE A 103 12.67 -11.74 -5.64
CA ILE A 103 13.44 -13.00 -5.69
C ILE A 103 14.78 -12.84 -4.96
N LYS A 104 15.48 -11.72 -5.19
CA LYS A 104 16.74 -11.41 -4.48
C LYS A 104 16.53 -11.21 -2.98
N GLY A 105 15.43 -10.58 -2.57
CA GLY A 105 15.08 -10.36 -1.17
C GLY A 105 14.66 -11.63 -0.43
N GLU A 106 14.05 -12.60 -1.13
CA GLU A 106 13.72 -13.93 -0.60
C GLU A 106 14.95 -14.84 -0.40
N THR A 107 16.14 -14.46 -0.91
CA THR A 107 17.37 -15.27 -0.75
C THR A 107 18.08 -15.02 0.59
N ARG A 108 17.37 -14.67 1.67
CA ARG A 108 17.96 -14.30 2.96
C ARG A 108 17.58 -15.24 4.09
#